data_AF-K3X734-F1
#
_entry.id   AF-K3X734-F1
#
_cell.length_a   1.000
_cell.length_b   1.000
_cell.length_c   1.000
_cell.angle_alpha   90.00
_cell.angle_beta   90.00
_cell.angle_gamma   90.00
#
_symmetry.space_group_name_H-M   'P 1'
#
loop_
_entity.id
_entity.type
_entity.pdbx_description
1 polymer ?
#
loop_
_entity_poly.entity_id
_entity_poly.type
_entity_poly.pdbx_seq_one_letter_code
_entity_poly.pdbx_strand_id
1 'polypeptide(L)'
;MVGRLYKIWSSGGSMDPLPIAEKALPQVAKNRLVQFDSLQWGVLPGLVQRAILWDTGIVMTSSSDYVQILTVCGQTMADLMLDVAVVQDIVSNSSTCVLSKCGGNAQFLESCLTDVIVPSVRCFVDKTTLGTVPSFSGVYWAADGGNEEAPAPVLRDHTSLNTSVNKLYAIHLVDKVFSGVRSGENDHSLWRRKPK
;
A
#
# COMPACT_ATOMS: atom_id res chain seq x y z
N MET A 1 -5.92 1.25 -7.54
CA MET A 1 -4.55 1.75 -7.83
C MET A 1 -4.37 2.17 -9.29
N VAL A 2 -4.29 1.23 -10.25
CA VAL A 2 -3.99 1.51 -11.68
C VAL A 2 -4.96 2.53 -12.29
N GLY A 3 -6.27 2.39 -12.06
CA GLY A 3 -7.25 3.36 -12.55
C GLY A 3 -7.02 4.79 -12.06
N ARG A 4 -6.48 4.99 -10.85
CA ARG A 4 -6.13 6.31 -10.33
C ARG A 4 -4.88 6.88 -10.99
N LEU A 5 -3.86 6.04 -11.23
CA LEU A 5 -2.68 6.44 -12.01
C LEU A 5 -3.07 6.85 -13.44
N TYR A 6 -3.95 6.07 -14.07
CA TYR A 6 -4.49 6.38 -15.40
C TYR A 6 -5.26 7.70 -15.42
N LYS A 7 -6.13 7.95 -14.42
CA LYS A 7 -6.86 9.22 -14.31
C LYS A 7 -5.90 10.41 -14.25
N ILE A 8 -4.87 10.35 -13.41
CA ILE A 8 -3.85 11.40 -13.28
C ILE A 8 -3.12 11.62 -14.61
N TRP A 9 -2.72 10.54 -15.27
CA TRP A 9 -2.06 10.62 -16.58
C TRP A 9 -2.97 11.24 -17.65
N SER A 10 -4.24 10.81 -17.71
CA SER A 10 -5.22 11.31 -18.68
C SER A 10 -5.58 12.78 -18.50
N SER A 11 -5.41 13.32 -17.29
CA SER A 11 -5.57 14.74 -17.00
C SER A 11 -4.29 15.56 -17.20
N GLY A 12 -3.25 15.00 -17.84
CA GLY A 12 -1.97 15.66 -18.10
C GLY A 12 -0.99 15.66 -16.92
N GLY A 13 -1.29 14.92 -15.84
CA GLY A 13 -0.39 14.76 -14.72
C GLY A 13 0.80 13.86 -15.05
N SER A 14 1.90 14.05 -14.35
CA SER A 14 3.13 13.28 -14.53
C SER A 14 3.80 12.96 -13.19
N MET A 15 4.70 11.98 -13.22
CA MET A 15 5.60 11.66 -12.11
C MET A 15 6.96 11.30 -12.67
N ASP A 16 8.00 11.61 -11.91
CA ASP A 16 9.36 11.20 -12.23
C ASP A 16 9.44 9.67 -12.43
N PRO A 17 10.18 9.21 -13.45
CA PRO A 17 10.53 7.81 -13.59
C PRO A 17 11.15 7.25 -12.31
N LEU A 18 10.84 5.99 -12.02
CA LEU A 18 11.45 5.30 -10.89
C LEU A 18 12.94 5.08 -11.17
N PRO A 19 13.82 5.26 -10.16
CA PRO A 19 15.27 5.10 -10.32
C PRO A 19 15.69 3.62 -10.38
N ILE A 20 15.02 2.81 -11.20
CA ILE A 20 15.30 1.39 -11.41
C ILE A 20 15.82 1.24 -12.83
N ALA A 21 17.00 0.66 -12.97
CA ALA A 21 17.49 0.24 -14.28
C ALA A 21 16.72 -0.99 -14.77
N GLU A 22 16.48 -1.10 -16.07
CA GLU A 22 15.74 -2.22 -16.67
C GLU A 22 16.31 -3.60 -16.29
N LYS A 23 17.65 -3.71 -16.24
CA LYS A 23 18.34 -4.93 -15.80
C LYS A 23 17.97 -5.37 -14.38
N ALA A 24 17.66 -4.42 -13.50
CA ALA A 24 17.31 -4.64 -12.10
C ALA A 24 15.80 -4.88 -11.89
N LEU A 25 14.97 -4.83 -12.94
CA LEU A 25 13.57 -5.18 -12.82
C LEU A 25 13.37 -6.66 -12.46
N PRO A 26 12.44 -6.97 -11.55
CA PRO A 26 12.01 -8.34 -11.32
C PRO A 26 11.50 -9.00 -12.61
N GLN A 27 11.70 -10.31 -12.73
CA GLN A 27 11.38 -11.04 -13.96
C GLN A 27 9.90 -10.95 -14.35
N VAL A 28 8.98 -10.91 -13.37
CA VAL A 28 7.54 -10.77 -13.63
C VAL A 28 7.21 -9.44 -14.36
N ALA A 29 7.88 -8.34 -14.00
CA ALA A 29 7.73 -7.06 -14.68
C ALA A 29 8.31 -7.10 -16.09
N LYS A 30 9.49 -7.71 -16.27
CA LYS A 30 10.10 -7.90 -17.60
C LYS A 30 9.18 -8.71 -18.52
N ASN A 31 8.61 -9.81 -18.02
CA ASN A 31 7.67 -10.63 -18.78
C ASN A 31 6.42 -9.84 -19.17
N ARG A 32 5.91 -8.97 -18.28
CA ARG A 32 4.78 -8.10 -18.58
C ARG A 32 5.09 -7.10 -19.69
N LEU A 33 6.29 -6.52 -19.72
CA LEU A 33 6.72 -5.61 -20.79
C LEU A 33 6.79 -6.31 -22.15
N VAL A 34 7.30 -7.55 -22.18
CA VAL A 34 7.38 -8.36 -23.41
C VAL A 34 6.00 -8.62 -24.02
N GLN A 35 4.95 -8.78 -23.20
CA GLN A 35 3.57 -8.98 -23.66
C GLN A 35 2.99 -7.76 -24.41
N PHE A 36 3.56 -6.57 -24.22
CA PHE A 36 3.13 -5.35 -24.89
C PHE A 36 4.19 -4.92 -25.91
N ASP A 37 4.41 -5.72 -26.94
CA ASP A 37 5.34 -5.41 -28.04
C ASP A 37 6.77 -5.06 -27.60
N SER A 38 7.24 -5.69 -26.51
CA SER A 38 8.60 -5.49 -25.96
C SER A 38 8.92 -4.03 -25.61
N LEU A 39 7.98 -3.34 -24.95
CA LEU A 39 8.20 -2.01 -24.39
C LEU A 39 9.45 -1.96 -23.49
N GLN A 40 10.30 -0.95 -23.71
CA GLN A 40 11.48 -0.73 -22.88
C GLN A 40 11.10 0.00 -21.59
N TRP A 41 11.65 -0.42 -20.46
CA TRP A 41 11.31 0.19 -19.16
C TRP A 41 11.63 1.68 -19.10
N GLY A 42 12.80 2.05 -19.63
CA GLY A 42 13.35 3.41 -19.55
C GLY A 42 12.55 4.46 -20.33
N VAL A 43 11.73 4.04 -21.31
CA VAL A 43 10.92 4.98 -22.11
C VAL A 43 9.52 5.21 -21.51
N LEU A 44 9.13 4.40 -20.52
CA LEU A 44 7.81 4.50 -19.92
C LEU A 44 7.71 5.71 -18.99
N PRO A 45 6.61 6.48 -19.06
CA PRO A 45 6.34 7.52 -18.07
C PRO A 45 6.29 6.95 -16.65
N GLY A 46 6.71 7.74 -15.65
CA GLY A 46 6.78 7.27 -14.26
C GLY A 46 5.45 6.75 -13.70
N LEU A 47 4.32 7.29 -14.16
CA LEU A 47 2.99 6.77 -13.79
C LEU A 47 2.74 5.36 -14.36
N VAL A 48 3.16 5.09 -15.60
CA VAL A 48 3.02 3.79 -16.26
C VAL A 48 3.96 2.76 -15.62
N GLN A 49 5.19 3.18 -15.29
CA GLN A 49 6.13 2.36 -14.54
C GLN A 49 5.53 1.85 -13.22
N ARG A 50 4.93 2.75 -12.43
CA ARG A 50 4.24 2.39 -11.17
C ARG A 50 3.04 1.49 -11.40
N ALA A 51 2.30 1.69 -12.49
CA ALA A 51 1.15 0.86 -12.85
C ALA A 51 1.59 -0.58 -13.16
N ILE A 52 2.67 -0.77 -13.93
CA ILE A 52 3.20 -2.10 -14.27
C ILE A 52 3.73 -2.82 -13.04
N LEU A 53 4.49 -2.14 -12.17
CA LEU A 53 4.94 -2.76 -10.92
C LEU A 53 3.74 -3.22 -10.08
N TRP A 54 2.75 -2.36 -9.88
CA TRP A 54 1.54 -2.74 -9.14
C TRP A 54 0.80 -3.91 -9.78
N ASP A 55 0.55 -3.88 -11.09
CA ASP A 55 -0.18 -4.93 -11.82
C ASP A 55 0.52 -6.30 -11.72
N THR A 56 1.86 -6.28 -11.64
CA THR A 56 2.69 -7.49 -11.53
C THR A 56 2.99 -7.91 -10.09
N GLY A 57 2.38 -7.23 -9.11
CA GLY A 57 2.54 -7.57 -7.69
C GLY A 57 3.84 -7.08 -7.08
N ILE A 58 4.50 -6.10 -7.66
CA ILE A 58 5.73 -5.52 -7.10
C ILE A 58 5.38 -4.24 -6.34
N VAL A 59 5.82 -4.17 -5.08
CA VAL A 59 5.64 -3.03 -4.19
C VAL A 59 7.00 -2.57 -3.67
N MET A 60 7.13 -1.29 -3.31
CA MET A 60 8.36 -0.76 -2.72
C MET A 60 8.34 -0.96 -1.20
N THR A 61 9.46 -1.25 -0.56
CA THR A 61 9.59 -1.17 0.90
C THR A 61 9.92 0.25 1.33
N SER A 62 9.79 0.57 2.62
CA SER A 62 10.27 1.87 3.12
C SER A 62 11.78 2.07 3.00
N SER A 63 12.54 1.01 2.73
CA SER A 63 13.98 1.02 2.47
C SER A 63 14.30 1.20 0.98
N SER A 64 13.29 1.47 0.14
CA SER A 64 13.39 1.57 -1.33
C SER A 64 13.74 0.27 -2.06
N ASP A 65 13.59 -0.88 -1.41
CA ASP A 65 13.69 -2.19 -2.05
C ASP A 65 12.39 -2.54 -2.78
N TYR A 66 12.45 -3.46 -3.75
CA TYR A 66 11.26 -3.98 -4.44
C TYR A 66 10.96 -5.39 -3.98
N VAL A 67 9.71 -5.62 -3.58
CA VAL A 67 9.25 -6.89 -3.01
C VAL A 67 8.07 -7.42 -3.81
N GLN A 68 8.03 -8.74 -3.99
CA GLN A 68 6.93 -9.44 -4.62
C GLN A 68 5.81 -9.69 -3.60
N ILE A 69 4.61 -9.35 -4.02
CA ILE A 69 3.34 -9.64 -3.36
C ILE A 69 2.68 -10.78 -4.12
N LEU A 70 2.21 -11.76 -3.38
CA LEU A 70 1.52 -12.95 -3.88
C LEU A 70 0.05 -12.83 -3.51
N THR A 71 -0.83 -12.88 -4.49
CA THR A 71 -2.28 -12.85 -4.28
C THR A 71 -2.83 -14.26 -4.18
N VAL A 72 -3.99 -14.40 -3.52
CA VAL A 72 -4.73 -15.68 -3.53
C VAL A 72 -5.15 -16.00 -4.97
N CYS A 73 -5.19 -17.29 -5.33
CA CYS A 73 -5.58 -17.73 -6.66
C CYS A 73 -6.89 -17.08 -7.12
N GLY A 74 -6.91 -16.57 -8.36
CA GLY A 74 -8.07 -15.89 -8.93
C GLY A 74 -8.23 -14.43 -8.50
N GLN A 75 -7.41 -13.94 -7.56
CA GLN A 75 -7.35 -12.53 -7.21
C GLN A 75 -6.13 -11.85 -7.82
N THR A 76 -6.27 -10.55 -8.05
CA THR A 76 -5.25 -9.66 -8.57
C THR A 76 -4.85 -8.62 -7.54
N MET A 77 -3.82 -7.85 -7.84
CA MET A 77 -3.43 -6.71 -7.00
C MET A 77 -4.55 -5.66 -6.86
N ALA A 78 -5.52 -5.62 -7.79
CA ALA A 78 -6.67 -4.73 -7.68
C ALA A 78 -7.64 -5.13 -6.54
N ASP A 79 -7.61 -6.38 -6.11
CA ASP A 79 -8.57 -6.96 -5.16
C ASP A 79 -8.09 -6.88 -3.69
N LEU A 80 -6.87 -6.39 -3.44
CA LEU A 80 -6.25 -6.43 -2.12
C LEU A 80 -6.83 -5.45 -1.09
N MET A 81 -7.47 -4.39 -1.56
CA MET A 81 -7.93 -3.31 -0.67
C MET A 81 -9.14 -3.78 0.14
N LEU A 82 -9.03 -3.74 1.46
CA LEU A 82 -10.15 -4.05 2.34
C LEU A 82 -11.23 -2.98 2.24
N ASP A 83 -12.46 -3.43 2.07
CA ASP A 83 -13.63 -2.56 2.07
C ASP A 83 -13.93 -2.09 3.49
N VAL A 84 -14.51 -0.89 3.61
CA VAL A 84 -14.90 -0.30 4.90
C VAL A 84 -15.79 -1.25 5.70
N ALA A 85 -16.71 -1.96 5.04
CA ALA A 85 -17.61 -2.93 5.68
C ALA A 85 -16.86 -4.11 6.33
N VAL A 86 -15.79 -4.60 5.68
CA VAL A 86 -14.95 -5.68 6.25
C VAL A 86 -14.25 -5.20 7.51
N VAL A 87 -13.70 -3.98 7.49
CA VAL A 87 -13.03 -3.40 8.67
C VAL A 87 -14.02 -3.14 9.80
N GLN A 88 -15.24 -2.67 9.48
CA GLN A 88 -16.29 -2.46 10.47
C GLN A 88 -16.77 -3.77 11.10
N ASP A 89 -16.86 -4.86 10.33
CA ASP A 89 -17.19 -6.18 10.85
C ASP A 89 -16.10 -6.72 11.80
N ILE A 90 -14.81 -6.60 11.43
CA ILE A 90 -13.68 -6.95 12.30
C ILE A 90 -13.78 -6.23 13.66
N VAL A 91 -14.04 -4.93 13.63
CA VAL A 91 -14.09 -4.08 14.84
C VAL A 91 -15.33 -4.38 15.67
N SER A 92 -16.47 -4.68 15.04
CA SER A 92 -17.71 -5.03 15.74
C SER A 92 -17.58 -6.36 16.49
N ASN A 93 -16.76 -7.29 15.96
CA ASN A 93 -16.55 -8.62 16.53
C ASN A 93 -15.30 -8.73 17.43
N SER A 94 -14.58 -7.63 17.68
CA SER A 94 -13.36 -7.65 18.50
C SER A 94 -13.18 -6.38 19.33
N SER A 95 -13.07 -6.56 20.64
CA SER A 95 -12.75 -5.47 21.59
C SER A 95 -11.29 -5.01 21.54
N THR A 96 -10.42 -5.72 20.82
CA THR A 96 -8.99 -5.38 20.73
C THR A 96 -8.67 -4.42 19.59
N CYS A 97 -9.67 -4.11 18.75
CA CYS A 97 -9.50 -3.31 17.55
C CYS A 97 -10.08 -1.92 17.74
N VAL A 98 -9.32 -0.90 17.34
CA VAL A 98 -9.68 0.51 17.49
C VAL A 98 -9.81 1.13 16.11
N LEU A 99 -11.05 1.49 15.77
CA LEU A 99 -11.40 2.22 14.55
C LEU A 99 -11.71 3.67 14.91
N SER A 100 -10.80 4.57 14.54
CA SER A 100 -11.01 6.01 14.69
C SER A 100 -11.71 6.60 13.48
N LYS A 101 -12.61 7.55 13.73
CA LYS A 101 -13.28 8.37 12.72
C LYS A 101 -12.84 9.82 12.91
N CYS A 102 -12.32 10.45 11.86
CA CYS A 102 -11.78 11.82 11.97
C CYS A 102 -12.27 12.68 10.80
N GLY A 103 -13.31 13.48 10.99
CA GLY A 103 -13.82 14.43 10.00
C GLY A 103 -14.36 13.77 8.72
N GLY A 104 -15.53 14.21 8.25
CA GLY A 104 -16.16 13.63 7.04
C GLY A 104 -16.32 12.11 7.13
N ASN A 105 -15.89 11.39 6.08
CA ASN A 105 -15.98 9.93 5.97
C ASN A 105 -14.68 9.19 6.32
N ALA A 106 -13.64 9.89 6.80
CA ALA A 106 -12.33 9.28 7.01
C ALA A 106 -12.34 8.31 8.20
N GLN A 107 -11.78 7.12 7.99
CA GLN A 107 -11.71 6.04 8.98
C GLN A 107 -10.31 5.44 9.03
N PHE A 108 -9.85 5.08 10.23
CA PHE A 108 -8.49 4.62 10.49
C PHE A 108 -8.49 3.44 11.46
N LEU A 109 -7.96 2.29 11.03
CA LEU A 109 -7.74 1.15 11.91
C LEU A 109 -6.38 1.33 12.61
N GLU A 110 -6.40 1.82 13.84
CA GLU A 110 -5.19 2.24 14.58
C GLU A 110 -4.46 1.06 15.20
N SER A 111 -5.20 0.21 15.91
CA SER A 111 -4.69 -0.96 16.61
C SER A 111 -5.66 -2.10 16.48
N CYS A 112 -5.15 -3.32 16.40
CA CYS A 112 -5.93 -4.56 16.41
C CYS A 112 -4.94 -5.70 16.63
N LEU A 113 -5.34 -6.79 17.30
CA LEU A 113 -4.45 -7.95 17.39
C LEU A 113 -4.30 -8.62 16.03
N THR A 114 -3.09 -9.10 15.74
CA THR A 114 -2.75 -9.73 14.47
C THR A 114 -3.67 -10.92 14.15
N ASP A 115 -3.97 -11.76 15.13
CA ASP A 115 -4.85 -12.93 14.99
C ASP A 115 -6.29 -12.58 14.59
N VAL A 116 -6.76 -11.39 14.96
CA VAL A 116 -8.07 -10.86 14.54
C VAL A 116 -8.04 -10.37 13.08
N ILE A 117 -6.93 -9.80 12.61
CA ILE A 117 -6.80 -9.30 11.22
C ILE A 117 -6.49 -10.44 10.24
N VAL A 118 -5.72 -11.45 10.64
CA VAL A 118 -5.21 -12.52 9.76
C VAL A 118 -6.29 -13.14 8.86
N PRO A 119 -7.51 -13.46 9.34
CA PRO A 119 -8.57 -14.00 8.49
C PRO A 119 -9.00 -13.11 7.32
N SER A 120 -8.72 -11.80 7.40
CA SER A 120 -9.05 -10.82 6.36
C SER A 120 -7.87 -10.49 5.44
N VAL A 121 -6.70 -11.12 5.63
CA VAL A 121 -5.53 -10.89 4.77
C VAL A 121 -5.79 -11.38 3.34
N ARG A 122 -5.55 -10.53 2.34
CA ARG A 122 -5.79 -10.82 0.91
C ARG A 122 -4.52 -11.16 0.11
N CYS A 123 -3.34 -11.05 0.72
CA CYS A 123 -2.06 -11.30 0.05
C CYS A 123 -0.95 -11.73 1.01
N PHE A 124 0.10 -12.34 0.45
CA PHE A 124 1.32 -12.71 1.13
C PHE A 124 2.51 -11.94 0.57
N VAL A 125 3.53 -11.75 1.40
CA VAL A 125 4.81 -11.14 0.98
C VAL A 125 5.79 -12.27 0.69
N ASP A 126 6.39 -12.26 -0.50
CA ASP A 126 7.42 -13.24 -0.85
C ASP A 126 8.70 -12.98 -0.06
N LYS A 127 8.97 -13.86 0.91
CA LYS A 127 10.13 -13.77 1.80
C LYS A 127 11.47 -13.78 1.05
N THR A 128 11.54 -14.36 -0.15
CA THR A 128 12.80 -14.44 -0.93
C THR A 128 13.21 -13.09 -1.51
N THR A 129 12.24 -12.21 -1.74
CA THR A 129 12.44 -10.82 -2.18
C THR A 129 12.33 -9.82 -1.04
N LEU A 130 11.92 -10.28 0.14
CA LEU A 130 11.74 -9.47 1.33
C LEU A 130 13.09 -9.21 2.00
N GLY A 131 13.63 -8.02 1.74
CA GLY A 131 14.74 -7.46 2.51
C GLY A 131 14.32 -7.06 3.93
N THR A 132 15.09 -6.15 4.53
CA THR A 132 14.77 -5.62 5.87
C THR A 132 13.73 -4.50 5.77
N VAL A 133 12.55 -4.74 6.35
CA VAL A 133 11.50 -3.73 6.50
C VAL A 133 11.45 -3.28 7.96
N PRO A 134 11.72 -2.01 8.28
CA PRO A 134 11.58 -1.48 9.62
C PRO A 134 10.14 -1.61 10.14
N SER A 135 10.01 -1.93 11.43
CA SER A 135 8.74 -1.88 12.14
C SER A 135 8.12 -0.49 12.05
N PHE A 136 6.80 -0.45 11.90
CA PHE A 136 6.02 0.75 11.70
C PHE A 136 4.84 0.78 12.66
N SER A 137 4.77 1.82 13.48
CA SER A 137 3.76 2.00 14.55
C SER A 137 2.59 2.89 14.14
N GLY A 138 2.26 2.95 12.85
CA GLY A 138 1.13 3.73 12.33
C GLY A 138 -0.14 2.90 12.20
N VAL A 139 -1.13 3.44 11.48
CA VAL A 139 -2.42 2.75 11.24
C VAL A 139 -2.25 1.55 10.29
N TYR A 140 -3.02 0.49 10.52
CA TYR A 140 -3.05 -0.70 9.66
C TYR A 140 -3.75 -0.42 8.33
N TRP A 141 -4.83 0.36 8.37
CA TRP A 141 -5.69 0.67 7.24
C TRP A 141 -6.31 2.06 7.39
N ALA A 142 -6.61 2.70 6.25
CA ALA A 142 -7.33 3.96 6.21
C ALA A 142 -8.25 4.02 4.98
N ALA A 143 -9.41 4.65 5.13
CA ALA A 143 -10.32 5.02 4.04
C ALA A 143 -10.64 6.52 4.07
N ASP A 144 -10.93 7.06 2.88
CA ASP A 144 -11.50 8.39 2.66
C ASP A 144 -10.78 9.57 3.32
N GLY A 145 -9.46 9.46 3.50
CA GLY A 145 -8.63 10.53 4.06
C GLY A 145 -8.43 11.77 3.18
N GLY A 146 -9.22 11.95 2.11
CA GLY A 146 -9.15 13.12 1.22
C GLY A 146 -7.82 13.31 0.49
N ASN A 147 -7.00 12.26 0.36
CA ASN A 147 -5.68 12.38 -0.26
C ASN A 147 -5.80 12.28 -1.78
N GLU A 148 -5.41 13.34 -2.49
CA GLU A 148 -5.37 13.44 -3.96
C GLU A 148 -4.00 13.13 -4.58
N GLU A 149 -2.96 12.88 -3.78
CA GLU A 149 -1.62 12.56 -4.28
C GLU A 149 -1.59 11.32 -5.18
N ALA A 150 -0.65 11.29 -6.12
CA ALA A 150 -0.43 10.10 -6.92
C ALA A 150 -0.03 8.94 -6.00
N PRO A 151 -0.73 7.79 -6.09
CA PRO A 151 -0.42 6.66 -5.24
C PRO A 151 1.02 6.15 -5.44
N ALA A 152 1.70 5.89 -4.34
CA ALA A 152 3.04 5.31 -4.25
C ALA A 152 2.99 4.17 -3.23
N PRO A 153 2.75 2.92 -3.67
CA PRO A 153 2.54 1.79 -2.77
C PRO A 153 3.81 1.46 -2.01
N VAL A 154 3.74 1.45 -0.69
CA VAL A 154 4.85 1.12 0.20
C VAL A 154 4.43 0.02 1.17
N LEU A 155 5.23 -1.04 1.28
CA LEU A 155 5.08 -2.11 2.25
C LEU A 155 5.56 -1.63 3.64
N ARG A 156 4.73 -1.82 4.66
CA ARG A 156 5.00 -1.49 6.07
C ARG A 156 4.91 -2.75 6.94
N ASP A 157 5.88 -2.93 7.83
CA ASP A 157 5.86 -3.99 8.84
C ASP A 157 5.06 -3.53 10.07
N HIS A 158 3.90 -4.13 10.29
CA HIS A 158 3.02 -3.90 11.44
C HIS A 158 3.06 -5.07 12.44
N THR A 159 4.10 -5.90 12.37
CA THR A 159 4.27 -7.01 13.30
C THR A 159 4.41 -6.47 14.72
N SER A 160 3.49 -6.88 15.61
CA SER A 160 3.58 -6.55 17.04
C SER A 160 4.89 -7.07 17.63
N LEU A 161 5.55 -6.24 18.44
CA LEU A 161 6.82 -6.58 19.10
C LEU A 161 6.74 -7.84 19.98
N ASN A 162 5.52 -8.21 20.42
CA ASN A 162 5.28 -9.29 21.38
C ASN A 162 4.87 -10.63 20.75
N THR A 163 4.76 -10.73 19.42
CA THR A 163 4.40 -11.99 18.74
C THR A 163 5.35 -12.28 17.58
N SER A 164 6.38 -13.10 17.84
CA SER A 164 7.40 -13.47 16.85
C SER A 164 6.93 -14.49 15.80
N VAL A 165 5.72 -15.04 15.94
CA VAL A 165 5.26 -16.17 15.11
C VAL A 165 4.58 -15.72 13.82
N ASN A 166 3.83 -14.62 13.83
CA ASN A 166 3.07 -14.12 12.67
C ASN A 166 3.51 -12.70 12.32
N LYS A 167 4.20 -12.54 11.18
CA LYS A 167 4.52 -11.22 10.64
C LYS A 167 3.32 -10.64 9.89
N LEU A 168 2.96 -9.40 10.20
CA LEU A 168 1.85 -8.70 9.57
C LEU A 168 2.39 -7.50 8.80
N TYR A 169 2.09 -7.46 7.50
CA TYR A 169 2.45 -6.34 6.64
C TYR A 169 1.21 -5.69 6.06
N ALA A 170 1.29 -4.39 5.77
CA ALA A 170 0.26 -3.65 5.05
C ALA A 170 0.89 -2.88 3.89
N ILE A 171 0.17 -2.80 2.77
CA ILE A 171 0.56 -1.96 1.64
C ILE A 171 -0.16 -0.61 1.75
N HIS A 172 0.61 0.44 1.99
CA HIS A 172 0.12 1.80 2.12
C HIS A 172 0.21 2.47 0.76
N LEU A 173 -0.91 3.00 0.24
CA LEU A 173 -0.91 3.64 -1.09
C LEU A 173 -0.25 5.02 -1.11
N VAL A 174 0.06 5.57 0.05
CA VAL A 174 0.69 6.88 0.21
C VAL A 174 1.65 6.84 1.40
N ASP A 175 2.81 7.47 1.26
CA ASP A 175 3.78 7.58 2.35
C ASP A 175 3.44 8.77 3.27
N LYS A 176 2.33 8.63 3.98
CA LYS A 176 1.92 9.60 5.00
C LYS A 176 1.58 8.90 6.29
N VAL A 177 1.93 9.56 7.39
CA VAL A 177 1.53 9.14 8.72
C VAL A 177 0.42 10.08 9.15
N PHE A 178 -0.70 9.50 9.59
CA PHE A 178 -1.68 10.26 10.33
C PHE A 178 -1.10 10.54 11.72
N SER A 179 -0.75 11.80 11.99
CA SER A 179 -0.28 12.26 13.30
C SER A 179 -1.33 13.11 14.02
N GLY A 180 -2.58 13.10 13.53
CA GLY A 180 -3.63 13.97 14.01
C GLY A 180 -3.95 13.71 15.47
N VAL A 181 -4.08 14.80 16.23
CA VAL A 181 -4.81 14.77 17.50
C VAL A 181 -6.28 14.48 17.16
N ARG A 182 -6.99 13.71 18.00
CA ARG A 182 -8.36 13.18 17.81
C ARG A 182 -9.48 14.21 17.51
N SER A 183 -9.20 15.45 17.15
CA SER A 183 -10.24 16.46 16.92
C SER A 183 -10.89 16.29 15.55
N GLY A 184 -12.20 16.05 15.57
CA GLY A 184 -13.10 16.21 14.43
C GLY A 184 -13.27 17.67 14.02
N GLU A 185 -12.17 18.39 13.83
CA GLU A 185 -12.16 19.75 13.32
C GLU A 185 -11.53 19.75 11.92
N ASN A 186 -12.15 20.51 11.03
CA ASN A 186 -11.99 20.57 9.58
C ASN A 186 -10.60 21.05 9.11
N ASP A 187 -9.51 20.51 9.65
CA ASP A 187 -8.16 20.84 9.20
C ASP A 187 -7.66 19.81 8.19
N HIS A 188 -7.53 20.24 6.93
CA HIS A 188 -6.97 19.45 5.85
C HIS A 188 -5.45 19.21 6.01
N SER A 189 -4.80 19.77 7.05
CA SER A 189 -3.36 19.69 7.31
C SER A 189 -2.89 18.43 8.09
N LEU A 190 -3.81 17.50 8.42
CA LEU A 190 -3.56 16.36 9.32
C LEU A 190 -2.59 15.29 8.79
N TRP A 191 -2.28 15.33 7.50
CA TRP A 191 -1.40 14.38 6.84
C TRP A 191 0.02 14.94 6.69
N ARG A 192 0.96 14.45 7.51
CA ARG A 192 2.39 14.81 7.38
C ARG A 192 3.17 13.74 6.63
N ARG A 193 4.05 14.16 5.72
CA ARG A 193 5.11 13.29 5.20
C ARG A 193 6.07 12.96 6.34
N LYS A 194 6.58 11.73 6.37
CA LYS A 194 7.63 11.37 7.33
C LYS A 194 8.85 12.30 7.12
N PRO A 195 9.50 12.78 8.18
CA PRO A 195 10.83 13.38 8.05
C PRO A 195 11.75 12.36 7.39
N LYS A 196 12.61 12.83 6.47
CA LYS A 196 13.64 12.00 5.82
C LYS A 196 14.64 11.48 6.84
#